data_AF-R5PN26-F1
#
_entry.id   AF-R5PN26-F1
#
_cell.length_a   1.000
_cell.length_b   1.000
_cell.length_c   1.000
_cell.angle_alpha   90.00
_cell.angle_beta   90.00
_cell.angle_gamma   90.00
#
_symmetry.space_group_name_H-M   'P 1'
#
loop_
_entity.id
_entity.type
_entity.pdbx_description
1 polymer ?
#
loop_
_entity_poly.entity_id
_entity_poly.type
_entity_poly.pdbx_seq_one_letter_code
_entity_poly.pdbx_strand_id
1 'polypeptide(L)'
;MVNINLGKIKCIGTSKNRIDGLVLKRNVTIREAKYILVNILGIELLTKDDFEDLEEYQEQNKEYTRVVNDWLSGKTDDTAIMEFAYDCSDDAIGIFNLIAIIYYLKKRNVID
;
A
#
# COMPACT_ATOMS: atom_id res chain seq x y z
N MET A 1 24.64 10.17 -1.01
CA MET A 1 23.30 10.76 -1.17
C MET A 1 22.86 10.52 -2.61
N VAL A 2 21.67 9.95 -2.82
CA VAL A 2 21.13 9.67 -4.17
C VAL A 2 20.02 10.67 -4.45
N ASN A 3 20.04 11.29 -5.63
CA ASN A 3 18.96 12.16 -6.08
C ASN A 3 17.90 11.30 -6.80
N ILE A 4 16.65 11.33 -6.35
CA ILE A 4 15.54 10.57 -6.92
C ILE A 4 14.60 11.52 -7.65
N ASN A 5 14.49 11.35 -8.96
CA ASN A 5 13.52 12.08 -9.78
C ASN A 5 12.25 11.23 -9.98
N LEU A 6 11.13 11.67 -9.43
CA LEU A 6 9.83 11.00 -9.55
C LEU A 6 9.09 11.36 -10.85
N GLY A 7 9.49 12.44 -11.53
CA GLY A 7 8.80 12.95 -12.71
C GLY A 7 7.35 13.36 -12.41
N LYS A 8 6.49 13.27 -13.44
CA LYS A 8 5.05 13.53 -13.30
C LYS A 8 4.36 12.32 -12.68
N ILE A 9 3.41 12.59 -11.78
CA ILE A 9 2.56 11.58 -11.13
C ILE A 9 1.11 11.96 -11.45
N LYS A 10 0.32 10.97 -11.87
CA LYS A 10 -1.12 11.15 -12.11
C LYS A 10 -1.87 10.70 -10.87
N CYS A 11 -2.67 11.61 -10.34
CA CYS A 11 -3.47 11.38 -9.14
C CYS A 11 -4.96 11.41 -9.47
N ILE A 12 -5.74 10.72 -8.66
CA ILE A 12 -7.19 10.85 -8.57
C ILE A 12 -7.46 11.90 -7.48
N GLY A 13 -8.36 12.84 -7.76
CA GLY A 13 -8.71 13.87 -6.80
C GLY A 13 -10.15 14.33 -6.94
N THR A 14 -10.63 15.03 -5.92
CA THR A 14 -11.97 15.63 -5.91
C THR A 14 -11.97 17.02 -6.53
N SER A 15 -13.16 17.55 -6.81
CA SER A 15 -13.37 18.94 -7.24
C SER A 15 -12.85 20.00 -6.25
N LYS A 16 -12.45 19.60 -5.03
CA LYS A 16 -11.86 20.45 -3.99
C LYS A 16 -10.32 20.42 -3.97
N ASN A 17 -9.67 19.91 -5.02
CA ASN A 17 -8.21 19.77 -5.13
C ASN A 17 -7.58 18.89 -4.02
N ARG A 18 -8.35 18.00 -3.39
CA ARG A 18 -7.82 16.95 -2.53
C ARG A 18 -7.37 15.78 -3.39
N ILE A 19 -6.17 15.26 -3.13
CA ILE A 19 -5.69 14.01 -3.72
C ILE A 19 -6.29 12.87 -2.90
N ASP A 20 -7.05 12.02 -3.57
CA ASP A 20 -7.69 10.86 -2.94
C ASP A 20 -6.93 9.58 -3.27
N GLY A 21 -6.20 9.52 -4.40
CA GLY A 21 -5.40 8.35 -4.76
C GLY A 21 -4.51 8.56 -5.97
N LEU A 22 -3.93 7.46 -6.47
CA LEU A 22 -3.06 7.40 -7.64
C LEU A 22 -3.80 6.75 -8.83
N VAL A 23 -3.49 7.18 -10.05
CA VAL A 23 -3.95 6.50 -11.25
C VAL A 23 -3.06 5.26 -11.50
N LEU A 24 -3.59 4.08 -11.18
CA LEU A 24 -2.89 2.80 -11.36
C LEU A 24 -3.10 2.25 -12.78
N LYS A 25 -2.04 1.71 -13.40
CA LYS A 25 -2.09 0.95 -14.66
C LYS A 25 -2.63 -0.46 -14.47
N ARG A 26 -2.40 -1.01 -13.29
CA ARG A 26 -2.83 -2.34 -12.84
C ARG A 26 -2.86 -2.37 -11.32
N ASN A 27 -3.54 -3.36 -10.76
CA ASN A 27 -3.44 -3.63 -9.33
C ASN A 27 -2.02 -4.10 -8.96
N VAL A 28 -1.58 -3.75 -7.74
CA VAL A 28 -0.40 -4.34 -7.14
C VAL A 28 -0.66 -5.82 -6.86
N THR A 29 0.36 -6.65 -7.06
CA THR A 29 0.34 -8.06 -6.71
C THR A 29 0.50 -8.26 -5.20
N ILE A 30 0.19 -9.44 -4.67
CA ILE A 30 0.43 -9.77 -3.25
C ILE A 30 1.88 -9.51 -2.82
N ARG A 31 2.87 -9.85 -3.67
CA ARG A 31 4.28 -9.60 -3.35
C ARG A 31 4.58 -8.11 -3.23
N GLU A 32 3.95 -7.30 -4.08
CA GLU A 32 4.11 -5.84 -4.06
C GLU A 32 3.38 -5.21 -2.88
N ALA A 33 2.19 -5.69 -2.55
CA ALA A 33 1.44 -5.28 -1.37
C ALA A 33 2.23 -5.57 -0.08
N LYS A 34 2.72 -6.81 0.10
CA LYS A 34 3.58 -7.17 1.24
C LYS A 34 4.86 -6.35 1.30
N TYR A 35 5.47 -6.04 0.15
CA TYR A 35 6.64 -5.16 0.13
C TYR A 35 6.32 -3.77 0.66
N ILE A 36 5.21 -3.18 0.23
CA ILE A 36 4.75 -1.87 0.70
C ILE A 36 4.49 -1.90 2.21
N LEU A 37 3.69 -2.87 2.67
CA LEU A 37 3.32 -2.99 4.08
C LEU A 37 4.56 -3.20 4.98
N VAL A 38 5.40 -4.19 4.67
CA VAL A 38 6.54 -4.55 5.53
C VAL A 38 7.72 -3.59 5.36
N ASN A 39 8.15 -3.33 4.13
CA ASN A 39 9.45 -2.68 3.88
C ASN A 39 9.34 -1.15 3.78
N ILE A 40 8.16 -0.62 3.48
CA ILE A 40 7.96 0.82 3.37
C ILE A 40 7.17 1.35 4.56
N LEU A 41 6.13 0.64 4.99
CA LEU A 41 5.29 1.06 6.12
C LEU A 41 5.77 0.49 7.47
N GLY A 42 6.61 -0.53 7.48
CA GLY A 42 7.12 -1.14 8.72
C GLY A 42 6.14 -2.08 9.41
N ILE A 43 5.03 -2.44 8.74
CA ILE A 43 3.96 -3.26 9.32
C ILE A 43 4.41 -4.72 9.36
N GLU A 44 4.43 -5.29 10.55
CA GLU A 44 4.63 -6.73 10.75
C GLU A 44 3.40 -7.50 10.25
N LEU A 45 3.58 -8.46 9.35
CA LEU A 45 2.46 -9.22 8.80
C LEU A 45 2.40 -10.61 9.43
N LEU A 46 1.17 -11.09 9.65
CA LEU A 46 0.92 -12.46 10.06
C LEU A 46 1.55 -13.43 9.05
N THR A 47 2.18 -14.44 9.61
CA THR A 47 2.80 -15.56 8.92
C THR A 47 1.79 -16.71 8.80
N LYS A 48 2.19 -17.79 8.13
CA LYS A 48 1.33 -18.96 8.02
C LYS A 48 1.07 -19.61 9.39
N ASP A 49 1.99 -19.46 10.34
CA ASP A 49 1.92 -20.12 11.65
C ASP A 49 0.91 -19.46 12.59
N ASP A 50 0.40 -18.29 12.21
CA ASP A 50 -0.60 -17.53 12.95
C ASP A 50 -2.05 -17.93 12.61
N PHE A 51 -2.24 -18.90 11.71
CA PHE A 51 -3.55 -19.36 11.24
C PHE A 51 -3.77 -20.85 11.48
N GLU A 52 -5.01 -21.26 11.67
CA GLU A 52 -5.37 -22.66 11.91
C GLU A 52 -5.18 -23.51 10.64
N ASP A 53 -5.42 -22.91 9.46
CA ASP A 53 -5.25 -23.58 8.19
C ASP A 53 -4.70 -22.68 7.06
N LEU A 54 -4.45 -23.31 5.91
CA LEU A 54 -3.90 -22.64 4.74
C LEU A 54 -4.93 -21.75 4.03
N GLU A 55 -6.22 -22.02 4.18
CA GLU A 55 -7.29 -21.26 3.55
C GLU A 55 -7.41 -19.87 4.20
N GLU A 56 -7.44 -19.81 5.53
CA GLU A 56 -7.43 -18.55 6.29
C GLU A 56 -6.21 -17.68 5.93
N TYR A 57 -5.01 -18.28 5.90
CA TYR A 57 -3.81 -17.56 5.47
C TYR A 57 -3.92 -17.03 4.04
N GLN A 58 -4.53 -17.79 3.12
CA GLN A 58 -4.75 -17.34 1.75
C GLN A 58 -5.78 -16.20 1.67
N GLU A 59 -6.83 -16.24 2.48
CA GLU A 59 -7.80 -15.15 2.59
C GLU A 59 -7.16 -13.88 3.12
N GLN A 60 -6.34 -13.98 4.17
CA GLN A 60 -5.59 -12.85 4.70
C GLN A 60 -4.67 -12.23 3.62
N ASN A 61 -4.01 -13.05 2.80
CA ASN A 61 -3.21 -12.55 1.69
C ASN A 61 -4.04 -11.81 0.62
N LYS A 62 -5.25 -12.29 0.33
CA LYS A 62 -6.16 -11.57 -0.57
C LYS A 62 -6.54 -10.22 0.04
N GLU A 63 -6.78 -10.18 1.35
CA GLU A 63 -7.13 -8.96 2.07
C GLU A 63 -6.01 -7.92 2.03
N TYR A 64 -4.77 -8.33 2.29
CA TYR A 64 -3.59 -7.46 2.13
C TYR A 64 -3.52 -6.82 0.75
N THR A 65 -3.80 -7.61 -0.29
CA THR A 65 -3.80 -7.13 -1.67
C THR A 65 -4.95 -6.16 -1.91
N ARG A 66 -6.15 -6.44 -1.38
CA ARG A 66 -7.35 -5.62 -1.54
C ARG A 66 -7.17 -4.25 -0.89
N VAL A 67 -6.85 -4.22 0.40
CA VAL A 67 -6.70 -2.98 1.19
C VAL A 67 -5.67 -2.05 0.56
N VAL A 68 -4.49 -2.58 0.18
CA VAL A 68 -3.44 -1.76 -0.44
C VAL A 68 -3.90 -1.19 -1.78
N ASN A 69 -4.57 -1.97 -2.63
CA ASN A 69 -5.05 -1.46 -3.92
C ASN A 69 -6.16 -0.42 -3.77
N ASP A 70 -7.12 -0.66 -2.87
CA ASP A 70 -8.22 0.26 -2.62
C ASP A 70 -7.72 1.57 -2.00
N TRP A 71 -6.71 1.51 -1.12
CA TRP A 71 -6.05 2.71 -0.57
C TRP A 71 -5.26 3.46 -1.64
N LEU A 72 -4.39 2.77 -2.40
CA LEU A 72 -3.60 3.39 -3.47
C LEU A 72 -4.47 4.05 -4.56
N SER A 73 -5.66 3.52 -4.82
CA SER A 73 -6.60 4.07 -5.80
C SER A 73 -7.60 5.08 -5.23
N GLY A 74 -7.56 5.34 -3.92
CA GLY A 74 -8.42 6.31 -3.26
C GLY A 74 -9.86 5.88 -3.06
N LYS A 75 -10.14 4.58 -3.12
CA LYS A 75 -11.47 4.03 -2.76
C LYS A 75 -11.66 3.97 -1.25
N THR A 76 -10.56 3.89 -0.51
CA THR A 76 -10.54 4.02 0.93
C THR A 76 -9.49 5.06 1.34
N ASP A 77 -9.63 5.58 2.54
CA ASP A 77 -8.74 6.63 3.07
C ASP A 77 -7.61 6.04 3.91
N ASP A 78 -6.75 6.94 4.44
CA ASP A 78 -5.61 6.58 5.28
C ASP A 78 -6.04 5.84 6.55
N THR A 79 -7.28 6.03 7.02
CA THR A 79 -7.80 5.35 8.21
C THR A 79 -7.85 3.85 7.97
N ALA A 80 -8.28 3.39 6.80
CA ALA A 80 -8.37 1.96 6.53
C ALA A 80 -7.01 1.27 6.51
N ILE A 81 -5.97 1.94 6.01
CA ILE A 81 -4.62 1.36 6.08
C ILE A 81 -3.99 1.50 7.46
N MET A 82 -4.37 2.54 8.22
CA MET A 82 -3.97 2.70 9.62
C MET A 82 -4.64 1.68 10.55
N GLU A 83 -5.95 1.43 10.41
CA GLU A 83 -6.68 0.39 11.14
C GLU A 83 -6.08 -0.98 10.83
N PHE A 84 -5.86 -1.26 9.54
CA PHE A 84 -5.15 -2.45 9.11
C PHE A 84 -3.73 -2.53 9.69
N ALA A 85 -3.02 -1.40 9.77
CA ALA A 85 -1.70 -1.35 10.40
C ALA A 85 -1.80 -1.64 11.90
N TYR A 86 -2.76 -1.07 12.63
CA TYR A 86 -2.99 -1.34 14.06
C TYR A 86 -3.33 -2.81 14.34
N ASP A 87 -4.12 -3.45 13.48
CA ASP A 87 -4.42 -4.89 13.58
C ASP A 87 -3.15 -5.76 13.42
N CYS A 88 -2.10 -5.20 12.83
CA CYS A 88 -0.86 -5.90 12.47
C CYS A 88 0.37 -5.42 13.29
N SER A 89 0.40 -4.19 13.80
CA SER A 89 1.51 -3.56 14.52
C SER A 89 1.09 -2.25 15.22
N ASP A 90 1.74 -1.89 16.33
CA ASP A 90 1.50 -0.60 17.02
C ASP A 90 2.23 0.61 16.38
N ASP A 91 2.90 0.43 15.23
CA ASP A 91 3.74 1.46 14.62
C ASP A 91 2.96 2.49 13.77
N ALA A 92 3.31 3.77 13.94
CA ALA A 92 2.69 4.86 13.18
C ALA A 92 3.21 4.96 11.74
N ILE A 93 2.30 5.12 10.77
CA ILE A 93 2.66 5.34 9.36
C ILE A 93 3.26 6.74 9.16
N GLY A 94 4.51 6.79 8.68
CA GLY A 94 5.24 8.04 8.44
C GLY A 94 4.82 8.77 7.15
N ILE A 95 4.79 10.11 7.19
CA ILE A 95 4.37 10.97 6.06
C ILE A 95 5.23 10.83 4.79
N PHE A 96 6.50 10.43 4.92
CA PHE A 96 7.41 10.21 3.78
C PHE A 96 7.22 8.86 3.08
N ASN A 97 6.43 7.96 3.67
CA ASN A 97 6.23 6.62 3.12
C ASN A 97 5.52 6.69 1.77
N LEU A 98 4.64 7.67 1.54
CA LEU A 98 3.98 7.87 0.25
C LEU A 98 5.00 8.15 -0.89
N ILE A 99 6.07 8.90 -0.62
CA ILE A 99 7.12 9.17 -1.61
C ILE A 99 7.88 7.88 -1.97
N ALA A 100 8.22 7.08 -0.96
CA ALA A 100 8.88 5.78 -1.16
C ALA A 100 7.99 4.79 -1.91
N ILE A 101 6.68 4.78 -1.61
CA ILE A 101 5.67 4.00 -2.33
C ILE A 101 5.60 4.43 -3.79
N ILE A 102 5.46 5.74 -4.08
CA ILE A 102 5.40 6.23 -5.46
C ILE A 102 6.66 5.83 -6.23
N TYR A 103 7.85 6.00 -5.64
CA TYR A 103 9.09 5.57 -6.27
C TYR A 103 9.10 4.07 -6.58
N TYR A 104 8.67 3.25 -5.62
CA TYR A 104 8.54 1.80 -5.80
C TYR A 104 7.55 1.45 -6.92
N LEU A 105 6.35 2.03 -6.91
CA LEU A 105 5.30 1.77 -7.89
C LEU A 105 5.72 2.16 -9.32
N LYS A 106 6.47 3.26 -9.49
CA LYS A 106 7.08 3.62 -10.79
C LYS A 106 8.07 2.54 -11.24
N LYS A 107 8.98 2.11 -10.37
CA LYS A 107 9.96 1.05 -10.67
C LYS A 107 9.29 -0.28 -11.05
N ARG A 108 8.07 -0.54 -10.55
CA ARG A 108 7.26 -1.73 -10.84
C ARG A 108 6.30 -1.55 -12.01
N ASN A 109 6.31 -0.38 -12.68
CA ASN A 109 5.39 0.00 -13.76
C ASN A 109 3.90 -0.16 -13.35
N VAL A 110 3.59 0.10 -12.09
CA VAL A 110 2.22 0.14 -11.57
C VAL A 110 1.59 1.50 -11.85
N ILE A 111 2.40 2.55 -11.89
CA ILE A 111 2.01 3.92 -12.29
C ILE A 111 2.94 4.43 -13.39
N ASP A 112 2.63 5.59 -13.97
CA ASP A 112 3.52 6.33 -14.89
C ASP A 112 4.72 6.95 -14.16
#